data_AF-A0A1V8TIH4-F1
#
_entry.id   AF-A0A1V8TIH4-F1
#
_cell.length_a   1.000
_cell.length_b   1.000
_cell.length_c   1.000
_cell.angle_alpha   90.00
_cell.angle_beta   90.00
_cell.angle_gamma   90.00
#
_symmetry.space_group_name_H-M   'P 1'
#
loop_
_entity.id
_entity.type
_entity.pdbx_description
1 polymer ?
#
loop_
_entity_poly.entity_id
_entity_poly.type
_entity_poly.pdbx_seq_one_letter_code
_entity_poly.pdbx_strand_id
1 'polypeptide(L)'
;MSSTVQSDDSQPEPPQVCAEHRSGRQTRCRICAIKNPAFRKAVAVDQQVPGAPSQNDICERLREHINDPDPSIALDALVESGLDVRTNGHCALQDFADSPKILCWLLEQGIDANRTDHDREESGFRLYGPIEHSLKVLNNIGATGNIELFDHVVARGADPLRSFALHSVSRCKDPEKTVNMIDHLIDVHHMDVNFDNDSLRDYFDDAPDSGGPLHAAIHHQNLVAVQHLLKRGANANGIKRWQDGYGWHNCGVLDNAIIGRYNSPGPMLSALEPLLDAGASIDSAFSYAVEANRVDAARLCLARGVDPTVVIKVVDDCEASRLAGSPEGDYEAMWELEADDSLPRPEVVQRREEMKELLALLKQTYK
;
A
#
# COMPACT_ATOMS: atom_id res chain seq x y z
N MET A 1 -73.27 27.28 -18.03
CA MET A 1 -72.72 27.32 -19.39
C MET A 1 -71.26 26.90 -19.29
N SER A 2 -70.92 25.86 -20.03
CA SER A 2 -69.71 25.06 -19.90
C SER A 2 -68.40 25.83 -20.05
N SER A 3 -67.44 25.57 -19.16
CA SER A 3 -66.02 25.76 -19.47
C SER A 3 -65.25 24.49 -19.10
N THR A 4 -64.97 23.70 -20.12
CA THR A 4 -64.09 22.54 -20.10
C THR A 4 -62.66 23.06 -20.01
N VAL A 5 -61.93 22.70 -18.94
CA VAL A 5 -60.48 22.93 -18.84
C VAL A 5 -59.79 21.65 -19.30
N GLN A 6 -58.94 21.79 -20.33
CA GLN A 6 -58.04 20.75 -20.83
C GLN A 6 -56.88 20.57 -19.84
N SER A 7 -56.62 19.34 -19.42
CA SER A 7 -55.39 18.92 -18.73
C SER A 7 -54.43 18.32 -19.76
N ASP A 8 -53.30 19.00 -19.98
CA ASP A 8 -52.14 18.48 -20.71
C ASP A 8 -51.37 17.50 -19.80
N ASP A 9 -51.65 16.20 -19.95
CA ASP A 9 -50.80 15.12 -19.45
C ASP A 9 -49.79 14.75 -20.53
N SER A 10 -48.63 15.42 -20.51
CA SER A 10 -47.45 15.00 -21.26
C SER A 10 -46.43 14.40 -20.30
N GLN A 11 -46.56 13.09 -20.05
CA GLN A 11 -45.47 12.30 -19.47
C GLN A 11 -44.46 11.97 -20.57
N PRO A 12 -43.15 12.20 -20.35
CA PRO A 12 -42.13 11.76 -21.30
C PRO A 12 -42.02 10.22 -21.30
N GLU A 13 -42.05 9.64 -22.50
CA GLU A 13 -41.85 8.21 -22.72
C GLU A 13 -40.52 7.71 -22.13
N PRO A 14 -40.48 6.53 -21.50
CA PRO A 14 -39.23 5.92 -21.07
C PRO A 14 -38.42 5.48 -22.31
N PRO A 15 -37.09 5.65 -22.30
CA PRO A 15 -36.27 5.26 -23.43
C PRO A 15 -36.36 3.75 -23.66
N GLN A 16 -36.61 3.38 -24.91
CA GLN A 16 -36.66 2.02 -25.41
C GLN A 16 -35.37 1.27 -25.05
N VAL A 17 -35.54 0.20 -24.27
CA VAL A 17 -34.47 -0.77 -23.98
C VAL A 17 -34.34 -1.69 -25.19
N CYS A 18 -33.30 -1.47 -26.00
CA CYS A 18 -32.87 -2.45 -26.98
C CYS A 18 -32.27 -3.66 -26.26
N ALA A 19 -33.04 -4.74 -26.22
CA ALA A 19 -32.52 -6.07 -25.96
C ALA A 19 -31.91 -6.59 -27.27
N GLU A 20 -30.60 -6.78 -27.32
CA GLU A 20 -29.97 -7.89 -28.05
C GLU A 20 -28.45 -7.98 -27.82
N HIS A 21 -28.01 -9.23 -27.69
CA HIS A 21 -26.65 -9.77 -27.80
C HIS A 21 -25.72 -9.83 -26.56
N ARG A 22 -25.58 -11.10 -26.15
CA ARG A 22 -24.64 -11.71 -25.22
C ARG A 22 -23.18 -11.60 -25.69
N SER A 23 -22.30 -11.71 -24.70
CA SER A 23 -20.87 -12.09 -24.75
C SER A 23 -19.91 -11.16 -25.49
N GLY A 24 -19.06 -10.48 -24.72
CA GLY A 24 -17.86 -9.82 -25.23
C GLY A 24 -17.33 -8.78 -24.24
N ARG A 25 -16.41 -9.21 -23.38
CA ARG A 25 -15.64 -8.34 -22.47
C ARG A 25 -14.99 -7.20 -23.27
N GLN A 26 -15.37 -5.95 -22.99
CA GLN A 26 -14.60 -4.78 -23.41
C GLN A 26 -13.63 -4.42 -22.31
N THR A 27 -12.37 -4.83 -22.48
CA THR A 27 -11.21 -4.27 -21.80
C THR A 27 -11.13 -2.78 -22.11
N ARG A 28 -11.51 -1.92 -21.15
CA ARG A 28 -11.27 -0.48 -21.22
C ARG A 28 -9.78 -0.22 -20.98
N CYS A 29 -9.01 -0.19 -22.07
CA CYS A 29 -7.64 0.25 -22.09
C CYS A 29 -7.54 1.74 -21.68
N ARG A 30 -6.70 2.04 -20.66
CA ARG A 30 -6.41 3.39 -20.11
C ARG A 30 -5.95 4.41 -21.16
N ILE A 31 -5.53 3.98 -22.35
CA ILE A 31 -5.02 4.86 -23.42
C ILE A 31 -6.15 5.63 -24.14
N CYS A 32 -7.41 5.17 -24.09
CA CYS A 32 -8.51 5.83 -24.80
C CYS A 32 -9.15 7.01 -24.03
N ALA A 33 -8.97 7.12 -22.72
CA ALA A 33 -9.49 8.24 -21.92
C ALA A 33 -8.77 9.57 -22.21
N ILE A 34 -7.52 9.52 -22.69
CA ILE A 34 -6.67 10.69 -22.97
C ILE A 34 -7.11 11.45 -24.23
N LYS A 35 -7.99 10.87 -25.08
CA LYS A 35 -8.42 11.47 -26.35
C LYS A 35 -9.82 12.11 -26.33
N ASN A 36 -10.50 12.18 -25.18
CA ASN A 36 -11.83 12.78 -25.11
C ASN A 36 -11.76 14.33 -25.03
N PRO A 37 -12.24 15.08 -26.05
CA PRO A 37 -12.20 16.55 -26.04
C PRO A 37 -13.15 17.19 -25.01
N ALA A 38 -14.15 16.48 -24.48
CA ALA A 38 -14.95 16.94 -23.36
C ALA A 38 -14.15 16.97 -22.04
N PHE A 39 -13.15 16.10 -21.90
CA PHE A 39 -12.24 16.05 -20.75
C PHE A 39 -11.29 17.26 -20.73
N ARG A 40 -10.85 17.76 -21.89
CA ARG A 40 -10.00 18.97 -21.97
C ARG A 40 -10.72 20.26 -21.54
N LYS A 41 -12.05 20.29 -21.56
CA LYS A 41 -12.83 21.45 -21.13
C LYS A 41 -13.01 21.52 -19.60
N ALA A 42 -12.87 20.42 -18.88
CA ALA A 42 -12.86 20.41 -17.41
C ALA A 42 -11.49 20.81 -16.81
N VAL A 43 -10.42 20.78 -17.62
CA VAL A 43 -9.04 21.17 -17.24
C VAL A 43 -8.84 22.70 -17.16
N ALA A 44 -9.87 23.50 -17.49
CA ALA A 44 -9.75 24.95 -17.63
C ALA A 44 -10.56 25.77 -16.60
N VAL A 45 -10.72 25.26 -15.38
CA VAL A 45 -11.27 26.06 -14.26
C VAL A 45 -10.37 25.91 -13.02
N ASP A 46 -9.09 26.20 -13.20
CA ASP A 46 -8.27 26.70 -12.10
C ASP A 46 -7.92 28.13 -12.53
N GLN A 47 -8.50 29.13 -11.85
CA GLN A 47 -8.19 30.54 -12.10
C GLN A 47 -6.80 30.83 -11.51
N GLN A 48 -5.75 30.29 -12.13
CA GLN A 48 -4.40 30.75 -11.87
C GLN A 48 -4.32 32.21 -12.30
N VAL A 49 -3.98 33.08 -11.35
CA VAL A 49 -3.58 34.45 -11.64
C VAL A 49 -2.45 34.39 -12.67
N PRO A 50 -2.57 35.02 -13.85
CA PRO A 50 -1.53 34.98 -14.87
C PRO A 50 -0.19 35.44 -14.28
N GLY A 51 0.79 34.53 -14.23
CA GLY A 51 2.13 34.79 -13.71
C GLY A 51 2.45 34.22 -12.32
N ALA A 52 1.50 33.62 -11.61
CA ALA A 52 1.80 32.89 -10.38
C ALA A 52 2.55 31.58 -10.70
N PRO A 53 3.65 31.25 -9.98
CA PRO A 53 4.37 29.99 -10.19
C PRO A 53 3.47 28.79 -9.87
N SER A 54 3.62 27.70 -10.62
CA SER A 54 2.89 26.48 -10.30
C SER A 54 3.43 25.85 -9.02
N GLN A 55 2.62 25.02 -8.36
CA GLN A 55 3.04 24.32 -7.14
C GLN A 55 4.29 23.45 -7.37
N ASN A 56 4.45 22.87 -8.56
CA ASN A 56 5.67 22.14 -8.92
C ASN A 56 6.87 23.06 -9.06
N ASP A 57 6.70 24.26 -9.65
CA ASP A 57 7.78 25.25 -9.73
C ASP A 57 8.25 25.69 -8.34
N ILE A 58 7.33 25.79 -7.37
CA ILE A 58 7.63 26.09 -5.98
C ILE A 58 8.42 24.95 -5.33
N CYS A 59 7.97 23.69 -5.46
CA CYS A 59 8.67 22.53 -4.91
C CYS A 59 10.09 22.38 -5.50
N GLU A 60 10.25 22.55 -6.82
CA GLU A 60 11.56 22.50 -7.48
C GLU A 60 12.49 23.62 -7.01
N ARG A 61 12.01 24.87 -6.93
CA ARG A 61 12.80 25.98 -6.39
C ARG A 61 13.22 25.74 -4.93
N LEU A 62 12.32 25.22 -4.10
CA LEU A 62 12.67 24.88 -2.72
C LEU A 62 13.72 23.76 -2.64
N ARG A 63 13.66 22.76 -3.53
CA ARG A 63 14.68 21.70 -3.62
C ARG A 63 16.04 22.24 -4.02
N GLU A 64 16.11 23.24 -4.90
CA GLU A 64 17.38 23.89 -5.27
C GLU A 64 18.05 24.56 -4.07
N HIS A 65 17.25 25.08 -3.14
CA HIS A 65 17.71 25.83 -1.97
C HIS A 65 17.76 25.03 -0.67
N ILE A 66 17.37 23.75 -0.67
CA ILE A 66 17.31 22.92 0.56
C ILE A 66 18.68 22.76 1.24
N ASN A 67 19.76 22.85 0.45
CA ASN A 67 21.13 22.74 0.93
C ASN A 67 21.76 24.09 1.29
N ASP A 68 21.03 25.20 1.14
CA ASP A 68 21.54 26.50 1.55
C ASP A 68 21.69 26.55 3.08
N PRO A 69 22.69 27.28 3.61
CA PRO A 69 22.90 27.39 5.05
C PRO A 69 21.66 27.90 5.80
N ASP A 70 20.87 28.73 5.10
CA ASP A 70 19.63 29.32 5.57
C ASP A 70 18.51 29.16 4.53
N PRO A 71 17.74 28.06 4.57
CA PRO A 71 16.64 27.80 3.65
C PRO A 71 15.46 28.77 3.85
N SER A 72 15.44 29.55 4.94
CA SER A 72 14.40 30.57 5.16
C SER A 72 14.44 31.68 4.11
N ILE A 73 15.63 32.01 3.58
CA ILE A 73 15.79 33.03 2.54
C ILE A 73 15.05 32.63 1.25
N ALA A 74 15.12 31.36 0.86
CA ALA A 74 14.42 30.86 -0.32
C ALA A 74 12.90 30.80 -0.11
N LEU A 75 12.47 30.43 1.10
CA LEU A 75 11.06 30.43 1.48
C LEU A 75 10.48 31.86 1.49
N ASP A 76 11.20 32.82 2.07
CA ASP A 76 10.83 34.23 2.06
C ASP A 76 10.72 34.76 0.62
N ALA A 77 11.69 34.45 -0.24
CA ALA A 77 11.65 34.82 -1.66
C ALA A 77 10.44 34.21 -2.41
N LEU A 78 10.01 33.00 -2.03
CA LEU A 78 8.82 32.36 -2.61
C LEU A 78 7.53 32.99 -2.11
N VAL A 79 7.47 33.39 -0.83
CA VAL A 79 6.35 34.18 -0.28
C VAL A 79 6.25 35.53 -0.98
N GLU A 80 7.37 36.22 -1.14
CA GLU A 80 7.46 37.48 -1.89
C GLU A 80 7.04 37.31 -3.36
N SER A 81 7.28 36.12 -3.93
CA SER A 81 6.84 35.74 -5.28
C SER A 81 5.36 35.31 -5.37
N GLY A 82 4.61 35.39 -4.27
CA GLY A 82 3.16 35.13 -4.24
C GLY A 82 2.75 33.73 -3.78
N LEU A 83 3.63 32.97 -3.13
CA LEU A 83 3.25 31.70 -2.50
C LEU A 83 2.26 31.95 -1.34
N ASP A 84 1.03 31.46 -1.48
CA ASP A 84 0.08 31.40 -0.37
C ASP A 84 0.40 30.20 0.55
N VAL A 85 1.25 30.47 1.53
CA VAL A 85 1.68 29.52 2.57
C VAL A 85 0.50 28.96 3.36
N ARG A 86 -0.58 29.72 3.55
CA ARG A 86 -1.74 29.25 4.32
C ARG A 86 -2.56 28.23 3.54
N THR A 87 -2.69 28.45 2.23
CA THR A 87 -3.45 27.55 1.37
C THR A 87 -2.64 26.31 1.00
N ASN A 88 -1.36 26.45 0.64
CA ASN A 88 -0.54 25.38 0.06
C ASN A 88 0.59 24.87 0.96
N GLY A 89 0.79 25.48 2.13
CA GLY A 89 1.90 25.14 3.02
C GLY A 89 1.89 23.71 3.54
N HIS A 90 0.71 23.12 3.66
CA HIS A 90 0.55 21.72 4.07
C HIS A 90 1.17 20.73 3.09
N CYS A 91 1.21 21.04 1.79
CA CYS A 91 1.90 20.22 0.79
C CYS A 91 3.42 20.30 0.98
N ALA A 92 3.92 21.51 1.23
CA ALA A 92 5.35 21.72 1.51
C ALA A 92 5.79 21.01 2.80
N LEU A 93 4.94 20.96 3.84
CA LEU A 93 5.24 20.16 5.05
C LEU A 93 5.52 18.69 4.71
N GLN A 94 4.83 18.12 3.72
CA GLN A 94 5.03 16.72 3.32
C GLN A 94 6.33 16.54 2.51
N ASP A 95 6.57 17.43 1.56
CA ASP A 95 7.74 17.39 0.66
C ASP A 95 9.07 17.63 1.40
N PHE A 96 9.04 18.39 2.50
CA PHE A 96 10.21 18.75 3.31
C PHE A 96 10.20 18.09 4.69
N ALA A 97 9.54 16.95 4.82
CA ALA A 97 9.41 16.21 6.08
C ALA A 97 10.76 15.77 6.70
N ASP A 98 11.85 15.79 5.94
CA ASP A 98 13.21 15.48 6.37
C ASP A 98 14.06 16.72 6.74
N SER A 99 13.50 17.93 6.59
CA SER A 99 14.19 19.20 6.84
C SER A 99 13.63 19.93 8.06
N PRO A 100 14.23 19.77 9.26
CA PRO A 100 13.77 20.44 10.47
C PRO A 100 13.65 21.95 10.31
N LYS A 101 14.62 22.61 9.65
CA LYS A 101 14.62 24.06 9.48
C LYS A 101 13.43 24.54 8.66
N ILE A 102 13.13 23.87 7.54
CA ILE A 102 12.01 24.24 6.67
C ILE A 102 10.69 23.97 7.38
N LEU A 103 10.55 22.83 8.05
CA LEU A 103 9.35 22.51 8.83
C LEU A 103 9.10 23.52 9.95
N CYS A 104 10.13 23.89 10.72
CA CYS A 104 10.03 24.93 11.75
C CYS A 104 9.47 26.23 11.16
N TRP A 105 10.08 26.72 10.08
CA TRP A 105 9.67 27.95 9.43
C TRP A 105 8.23 27.86 8.93
N LEU A 106 7.85 26.77 8.26
CA LEU A 106 6.50 26.54 7.75
C LEU A 106 5.47 26.57 8.90
N LEU A 107 5.75 25.87 9.99
CA LEU A 107 4.84 25.81 11.12
C LEU A 107 4.76 27.16 11.88
N GLU A 108 5.82 27.95 11.91
CA GLU A 108 5.83 29.32 12.46
C GLU A 108 4.94 30.29 11.66
N GLN A 109 4.70 30.01 10.38
CA GLN A 109 3.72 30.76 9.57
C GLN A 109 2.26 30.40 9.90
N GLY A 110 2.03 29.50 10.86
CA GLY A 110 0.69 29.08 11.29
C GLY A 110 0.03 28.08 10.36
N ILE A 111 0.82 27.29 9.60
CA ILE A 111 0.30 26.18 8.80
C ILE A 111 -0.29 25.14 9.75
N ASP A 112 -1.50 24.66 9.44
CA ASP A 112 -2.12 23.55 10.15
C ASP A 112 -1.42 22.23 9.81
N ALA A 113 -0.71 21.66 10.79
CA ALA A 113 0.02 20.40 10.64
C ALA A 113 -0.91 19.18 10.46
N ASN A 114 -2.20 19.32 10.73
CA ASN A 114 -3.20 18.27 10.51
C ASN A 114 -3.87 18.33 9.14
N ARG A 115 -3.54 19.35 8.35
CA ARG A 115 -4.08 19.50 7.00
C ARG A 115 -3.31 18.57 6.06
N THR A 116 -4.06 17.78 5.33
CA THR A 116 -3.54 16.77 4.40
C THR A 116 -3.83 17.21 2.98
N ASP A 117 -2.81 17.10 2.12
CA ASP A 117 -3.01 17.21 0.67
C ASP A 117 -3.50 15.84 0.19
N HIS A 118 -4.78 15.82 -0.17
CA HIS A 118 -5.50 14.64 -0.59
C HIS A 118 -5.26 14.30 -2.07
N ASP A 119 -4.73 15.25 -2.83
CA ASP A 119 -4.67 15.17 -4.27
C ASP A 119 -3.30 14.70 -4.77
N ARG A 120 -2.37 14.23 -3.92
CA ARG A 120 -1.00 13.87 -4.33
C ARG A 120 -0.58 12.45 -3.92
N GLU A 121 0.01 11.70 -4.86
CA GLU A 121 0.78 10.48 -4.56
C GLU A 121 2.07 10.81 -3.80
N GLU A 122 2.70 9.80 -3.18
CA GLU A 122 4.05 9.92 -2.57
C GLU A 122 5.12 10.47 -3.54
N SER A 123 4.92 10.29 -4.85
CA SER A 123 5.79 10.77 -5.92
C SER A 123 5.58 12.25 -6.29
N GLY A 124 4.61 12.93 -5.66
CA GLY A 124 4.24 14.31 -5.94
C GLY A 124 3.30 14.49 -7.14
N PHE A 125 2.91 13.42 -7.82
CA PHE A 125 1.93 13.47 -8.91
C PHE A 125 0.52 13.68 -8.38
N ARG A 126 -0.26 14.55 -9.03
CA ARG A 126 -1.66 14.74 -8.65
C ARG A 126 -2.49 13.51 -9.01
N LEU A 127 -3.16 12.93 -8.02
CA LEU A 127 -4.13 11.86 -8.21
C LEU A 127 -5.47 12.45 -8.66
N TYR A 128 -6.02 11.92 -9.76
CA TYR A 128 -7.47 11.85 -9.95
C TYR A 128 -7.94 10.53 -9.33
N GLY A 129 -7.83 10.43 -8.00
CA GLY A 129 -7.98 9.20 -7.24
C GLY A 129 -8.29 9.48 -5.76
N PRO A 130 -8.61 8.46 -4.98
CA PRO A 130 -9.13 8.60 -3.62
C PRO A 130 -8.13 9.24 -2.65
N ILE A 131 -8.70 9.72 -1.56
CA ILE A 131 -8.15 10.68 -0.64
C ILE A 131 -7.37 10.00 0.49
N GLU A 132 -6.04 10.08 0.51
CA GLU A 132 -5.29 9.68 1.71
C GLU A 132 -5.50 10.73 2.81
N HIS A 133 -6.14 10.31 3.92
CA HIS A 133 -6.42 11.19 5.07
C HIS A 133 -5.33 11.14 6.15
N SER A 134 -4.29 10.35 5.92
CA SER A 134 -3.18 10.20 6.85
C SER A 134 -2.28 11.44 6.87
N LEU A 135 -1.71 11.76 8.03
CA LEU A 135 -0.75 12.86 8.16
C LEU A 135 0.61 12.48 7.55
N LYS A 136 0.73 12.64 6.23
CA LYS A 136 1.94 12.31 5.45
C LYS A 136 3.24 12.90 6.00
N VAL A 137 3.20 14.11 6.58
CA VAL A 137 4.38 14.70 7.23
C VAL A 137 4.91 13.82 8.36
N LEU A 138 4.03 13.31 9.23
CA LEU A 138 4.42 12.39 10.31
C LEU A 138 4.85 11.03 9.78
N ASN A 139 4.21 10.53 8.72
CA ASN A 139 4.61 9.29 8.05
C ASN A 139 6.06 9.39 7.53
N ASN A 140 6.37 10.47 6.84
CA ASN A 140 7.70 10.70 6.27
C ASN A 140 8.75 10.91 7.38
N ILE A 141 8.44 11.67 8.43
CA ILE A 141 9.33 11.80 9.59
C ILE A 141 9.57 10.43 10.24
N GLY A 142 8.52 9.63 10.44
CA GLY A 142 8.59 8.26 10.94
C GLY A 142 9.53 7.38 10.09
N ALA A 143 9.44 7.49 8.77
CA ALA A 143 10.31 6.78 7.82
C ALA A 143 11.79 7.17 7.93
N THR A 144 12.11 8.36 8.42
CA THR A 144 13.51 8.75 8.71
C THR A 144 14.00 8.30 10.09
N GLY A 145 13.08 7.93 10.99
CA GLY A 145 13.37 7.61 12.38
C GLY A 145 13.81 8.83 13.22
N ASN A 146 13.46 10.05 12.81
CA ASN A 146 13.82 11.29 13.51
C ASN A 146 12.79 11.64 14.60
N ILE A 147 13.00 11.12 15.81
CA ILE A 147 12.12 11.32 16.97
C ILE A 147 12.00 12.80 17.36
N GLU A 148 13.12 13.53 17.40
CA GLU A 148 13.12 14.95 17.79
C GLU A 148 12.24 15.79 16.87
N LEU A 149 12.34 15.54 15.56
CA LEU A 149 11.51 16.21 14.57
C LEU A 149 10.04 15.78 14.68
N PHE A 150 9.78 14.51 14.95
CA PHE A 150 8.43 13.99 15.14
C PHE A 150 7.73 14.72 16.30
N ASP A 151 8.37 14.75 17.47
CA ASP A 151 7.84 15.41 18.65
C ASP A 151 7.70 16.93 18.45
N HIS A 152 8.60 17.54 17.69
CA HIS A 152 8.50 18.95 17.35
C HIS A 152 7.24 19.31 16.55
N VAL A 153 6.86 18.45 15.60
CA VAL A 153 5.65 18.62 14.78
C VAL A 153 4.39 18.30 15.60
N VAL A 154 4.43 17.27 16.44
CA VAL A 154 3.34 16.94 17.39
C VAL A 154 3.12 18.06 18.42
N ALA A 155 4.20 18.65 18.96
CA ALA A 155 4.12 19.79 19.87
C ALA A 155 3.48 21.04 19.25
N ARG A 156 3.43 21.11 17.91
CA ARG A 156 2.72 22.15 17.16
C ARG A 156 1.31 21.75 16.70
N GLY A 157 0.79 20.66 17.29
CA GLY A 157 -0.61 20.27 17.18
C GLY A 157 -0.89 19.15 16.18
N ALA A 158 0.11 18.58 15.51
CA ALA A 158 -0.11 17.40 14.67
C ALA A 158 -0.58 16.20 15.51
N ASP A 159 -1.61 15.50 15.05
CA ASP A 159 -2.19 14.35 15.73
C ASP A 159 -1.52 13.03 15.26
N PRO A 160 -0.67 12.39 16.09
CA PRO A 160 0.02 11.17 15.71
C PRO A 160 -0.94 10.00 15.41
N LEU A 161 -2.13 9.96 16.01
CA LEU A 161 -3.12 8.89 15.79
C LEU A 161 -3.82 9.00 14.44
N ARG A 162 -3.69 10.15 13.75
CA ARG A 162 -4.14 10.34 12.36
C ARG A 162 -3.04 10.03 11.34
N SER A 163 -1.97 9.35 11.73
CA SER A 163 -0.84 9.03 10.87
C SER A 163 -0.60 7.52 10.75
N PHE A 164 0.13 7.13 9.71
CA PHE A 164 0.74 5.82 9.52
C PHE A 164 2.24 5.85 9.83
N ALA A 165 2.66 6.66 10.81
CA ALA A 165 4.06 6.74 11.22
C ALA A 165 4.62 5.37 11.64
N LEU A 166 3.82 4.57 12.35
CA LEU A 166 4.23 3.23 12.80
C LEU A 166 4.35 2.22 11.65
N HIS A 167 3.61 2.38 10.55
CA HIS A 167 3.85 1.62 9.31
C HIS A 167 5.11 2.11 8.61
N SER A 168 5.21 3.44 8.48
CA SER A 168 6.25 4.12 7.71
C SER A 168 7.65 3.97 8.27
N VAL A 169 7.81 3.79 9.59
CA VAL A 169 9.11 3.53 10.23
C VAL A 169 9.84 2.33 9.62
N SER A 170 9.10 1.38 9.04
CA SER A 170 9.65 0.24 8.29
C SER A 170 10.52 0.63 7.09
N ARG A 171 10.36 1.86 6.57
CA ARG A 171 11.21 2.39 5.49
C ARG A 171 12.59 2.85 6.00
N CYS A 172 12.72 3.12 7.31
CA CYS A 172 13.99 3.53 7.91
C CYS A 172 15.04 2.43 7.75
N LYS A 173 16.21 2.77 7.19
CA LYS A 173 17.29 1.82 6.93
C LYS A 173 18.28 1.69 8.08
N ASP A 174 18.20 2.59 9.06
CA ASP A 174 19.02 2.57 10.27
C ASP A 174 18.32 1.70 11.34
N PRO A 175 18.92 0.57 11.76
CA PRO A 175 18.31 -0.32 12.74
C PRO A 175 18.00 0.32 14.09
N GLU A 176 18.93 1.14 14.60
CA GLU A 176 18.79 1.76 15.92
C GLU A 176 17.68 2.80 15.90
N LYS A 177 17.64 3.64 14.85
CA LYS A 177 16.55 4.60 14.66
C LYS A 177 15.20 3.92 14.46
N THR A 178 15.16 2.80 13.73
CA THR A 178 13.95 2.01 13.52
C THR A 178 13.37 1.54 14.85
N VAL A 179 14.20 0.91 15.69
CA VAL A 179 13.79 0.40 17.02
C VAL A 179 13.33 1.55 17.92
N ASN A 180 14.16 2.60 18.05
CA ASN A 180 13.85 3.73 18.90
C ASN A 180 12.56 4.43 18.48
N MET A 181 12.33 4.60 17.18
CA MET A 181 11.10 5.21 16.67
C MET A 181 9.87 4.31 16.91
N ILE A 182 9.96 2.99 16.73
CA ILE A 182 8.85 2.08 17.07
C ILE A 182 8.51 2.19 18.56
N ASP A 183 9.51 2.10 19.44
CA ASP A 183 9.28 2.22 20.89
C ASP A 183 8.66 3.58 21.24
N HIS A 184 9.16 4.67 20.65
CA HIS A 184 8.63 6.01 20.88
C HIS A 184 7.16 6.16 20.46
N LEU A 185 6.80 5.68 19.27
CA LEU A 185 5.42 5.75 18.75
C LEU A 185 4.44 4.94 19.61
N ILE A 186 4.86 3.77 20.13
CA ILE A 186 4.01 2.93 20.98
C ILE A 186 3.96 3.45 22.42
N ASP A 187 5.11 3.78 23.03
CA ASP A 187 5.21 4.08 24.46
C ASP A 187 4.80 5.52 24.79
N VAL A 188 5.15 6.48 23.94
CA VAL A 188 4.88 7.92 24.16
C VAL A 188 3.57 8.34 23.51
N HIS A 189 3.34 7.92 22.26
CA HIS A 189 2.16 8.32 21.49
C HIS A 189 1.03 7.29 21.50
N HIS A 190 1.21 6.17 22.22
CA HIS A 190 0.19 5.13 22.44
C HIS A 190 -0.41 4.56 21.15
N MET A 191 0.38 4.51 20.07
CA MET A 191 -0.06 3.89 18.83
C MET A 191 -0.21 2.37 19.02
N ASP A 192 -1.32 1.81 18.53
CA ASP A 192 -1.55 0.37 18.56
C ASP A 192 -0.60 -0.35 17.58
N VAL A 193 0.15 -1.33 18.08
CA VAL A 193 1.06 -2.16 17.28
C VAL A 193 0.35 -2.95 16.17
N ASN A 194 -0.96 -3.16 16.32
CA ASN A 194 -1.82 -3.82 15.34
C ASN A 194 -2.72 -2.83 14.58
N PHE A 195 -2.46 -1.52 14.67
CA PHE A 195 -3.28 -0.50 14.04
C PHE A 195 -3.41 -0.72 12.54
N ASP A 196 -4.63 -0.95 12.08
CA ASP A 196 -4.98 -1.02 10.68
C ASP A 196 -6.28 -0.24 10.51
N ASN A 197 -6.18 0.97 9.97
CA ASN A 197 -7.33 1.84 9.83
C ASN A 197 -7.56 2.21 8.37
N ASP A 198 -8.50 1.50 7.76
CA ASP A 198 -8.99 1.76 6.41
C ASP A 198 -9.55 3.18 6.28
N SER A 199 -10.02 3.83 7.35
CA SER A 199 -10.53 5.21 7.25
C SER A 199 -9.44 6.23 6.93
N LEU A 200 -8.16 5.89 7.13
CA LEU A 200 -7.02 6.73 6.75
C LEU A 200 -6.48 6.37 5.35
N ARG A 201 -6.91 5.23 4.77
CA ARG A 201 -6.54 4.71 3.45
C ARG A 201 -7.77 4.66 2.54
N ASP A 202 -7.92 5.61 1.64
CA ASP A 202 -9.14 5.64 0.84
C ASP A 202 -9.09 4.61 -0.33
N TYR A 203 -9.93 3.58 -0.17
CA TYR A 203 -10.55 2.61 -1.11
C TYR A 203 -9.79 1.93 -2.26
N PHE A 204 -8.59 2.34 -2.68
CA PHE A 204 -7.76 1.53 -3.59
C PHE A 204 -6.62 0.88 -2.83
N ASP A 205 -7.06 -0.17 -2.17
CA ASP A 205 -6.46 -1.17 -1.31
C ASP A 205 -5.19 -1.90 -1.80
N ASP A 206 -4.59 -1.47 -2.92
CA ASP A 206 -3.43 -2.12 -3.54
C ASP A 206 -2.11 -1.54 -3.03
N ALA A 207 -2.17 -0.62 -2.07
CA ALA A 207 -0.98 -0.02 -1.48
C ALA A 207 -0.13 -1.14 -0.84
N PRO A 208 1.13 -1.30 -1.24
CA PRO A 208 1.96 -2.43 -0.83
C PRO A 208 2.19 -2.54 0.70
N ASP A 209 2.00 -1.44 1.42
CA ASP A 209 2.14 -1.29 2.87
C ASP A 209 0.79 -1.39 3.62
N SER A 210 -0.26 -1.81 2.92
CA SER A 210 -1.57 -2.00 3.48
C SER A 210 -1.63 -3.20 4.45
N GLY A 211 -2.53 -3.13 5.42
CA GLY A 211 -2.50 -3.96 6.64
C GLY A 211 -1.89 -3.22 7.84
N GLY A 212 -1.54 -3.97 8.88
CA GLY A 212 -0.91 -3.43 10.09
C GLY A 212 0.58 -3.09 9.90
N PRO A 213 1.25 -2.51 10.91
CA PRO A 213 2.67 -2.18 10.85
C PRO A 213 3.57 -3.35 10.47
N LEU A 214 3.20 -4.57 10.87
CA LEU A 214 3.94 -5.79 10.54
C LEU A 214 3.88 -6.13 9.04
N HIS A 215 2.75 -5.86 8.36
CA HIS A 215 2.64 -6.00 6.91
C HIS A 215 3.58 -5.03 6.19
N ALA A 216 3.60 -3.77 6.63
CA ALA A 216 4.51 -2.75 6.08
C ALA A 216 5.98 -3.11 6.29
N ALA A 217 6.35 -3.67 7.46
CA ALA A 217 7.70 -4.11 7.75
C ALA A 217 8.18 -5.22 6.81
N ILE A 218 7.31 -6.19 6.51
CA ILE A 218 7.59 -7.27 5.56
C ILE A 218 7.72 -6.71 4.15
N HIS A 219 6.77 -5.87 3.74
CA HIS A 219 6.79 -5.24 2.43
C HIS A 219 8.11 -4.48 2.18
N HIS A 220 8.53 -3.65 3.14
CA HIS A 220 9.77 -2.86 3.02
C HIS A 220 11.06 -3.65 3.30
N GLN A 221 10.96 -4.97 3.47
CA GLN A 221 12.09 -5.88 3.72
C GLN A 221 12.91 -5.48 4.96
N ASN A 222 12.26 -4.96 5.99
CA ASN A 222 12.92 -4.47 7.20
C ASN A 222 12.83 -5.49 8.33
N LEU A 223 13.82 -6.39 8.40
CA LEU A 223 13.85 -7.48 9.38
C LEU A 223 13.91 -6.98 10.81
N VAL A 224 14.59 -5.85 11.04
CA VAL A 224 14.69 -5.23 12.36
C VAL A 224 13.32 -4.75 12.83
N ALA A 225 12.57 -4.07 11.95
CA ALA A 225 11.20 -3.68 12.25
C ALA A 225 10.30 -4.90 12.51
N VAL A 226 10.37 -5.95 11.68
CA VAL A 226 9.60 -7.20 11.88
C VAL A 226 9.86 -7.78 13.28
N GLN A 227 11.12 -8.03 13.61
CA GLN A 227 11.50 -8.65 14.89
C GLN A 227 11.06 -7.80 16.07
N HIS A 228 11.23 -6.47 15.98
CA HIS A 228 10.88 -5.57 17.07
C HIS A 228 9.36 -5.44 17.22
N LEU A 229 8.60 -5.28 16.13
CA LEU A 229 7.14 -5.25 16.17
C LEU A 229 6.55 -6.53 16.78
N LEU A 230 7.09 -7.71 16.43
CA LEU A 230 6.68 -8.98 17.03
C LEU A 230 6.97 -9.03 18.53
N LYS A 231 8.15 -8.55 18.96
CA LYS A 231 8.49 -8.40 20.39
C LYS A 231 7.53 -7.44 21.11
N ARG A 232 7.01 -6.43 20.41
CA ARG A 232 6.00 -5.49 20.90
C ARG A 232 4.56 -6.03 20.84
N GLY A 233 4.34 -7.28 20.39
CA GLY A 233 3.03 -7.92 20.39
C GLY A 233 2.25 -7.78 19.09
N ALA A 234 2.91 -7.46 17.97
CA ALA A 234 2.28 -7.51 16.66
C ALA A 234 1.74 -8.93 16.36
N ASN A 235 0.54 -9.00 15.78
CA ASN A 235 -0.12 -10.27 15.46
C ASN A 235 0.55 -10.93 14.24
N ALA A 236 1.33 -11.99 14.48
CA ALA A 236 1.99 -12.76 13.44
C ALA A 236 1.02 -13.51 12.50
N ASN A 237 -0.25 -13.68 12.91
CA ASN A 237 -1.34 -14.22 12.10
C ASN A 237 -2.28 -13.13 11.57
N GLY A 238 -1.83 -11.86 11.55
CA GLY A 238 -2.60 -10.76 11.02
C GLY A 238 -3.04 -11.02 9.57
N ILE A 239 -4.31 -10.76 9.29
CA ILE A 239 -4.87 -10.88 7.94
C ILE A 239 -5.38 -9.50 7.55
N LYS A 240 -4.87 -8.97 6.44
CA LYS A 240 -5.49 -7.83 5.78
C LYS A 240 -6.57 -8.36 4.83
N ARG A 241 -7.74 -7.75 4.85
CA ARG A 241 -8.75 -7.94 3.80
C ARG A 241 -8.76 -6.74 2.90
N TRP A 242 -8.88 -6.97 1.61
CA TRP A 242 -8.92 -5.89 0.65
C TRP A 242 -9.75 -6.28 -0.58
N GLN A 243 -10.27 -5.29 -1.30
CA GLN A 243 -11.16 -5.55 -2.44
C GLN A 243 -10.65 -4.88 -3.72
N ASP A 244 -10.46 -5.66 -4.79
CA ASP A 244 -10.29 -5.14 -6.16
C ASP A 244 -11.47 -5.47 -7.08
N GLY A 245 -11.28 -5.17 -8.37
CA GLY A 245 -12.19 -5.56 -9.44
C GLY A 245 -12.33 -7.07 -9.66
N TYR A 246 -11.54 -7.91 -8.99
CA TYR A 246 -11.62 -9.37 -9.03
C TYR A 246 -12.26 -9.97 -7.77
N GLY A 247 -12.32 -9.25 -6.65
CA GLY A 247 -13.06 -9.66 -5.46
C GLY A 247 -12.37 -9.29 -4.15
N TRP A 248 -12.80 -9.96 -3.08
CA TRP A 248 -12.15 -9.84 -1.76
C TRP A 248 -10.95 -10.77 -1.68
N HIS A 249 -9.81 -10.22 -1.28
CA HIS A 249 -8.57 -10.93 -1.08
C HIS A 249 -8.15 -10.84 0.38
N ASN A 250 -7.62 -11.95 0.90
CA ASN A 250 -7.02 -12.01 2.22
C ASN A 250 -5.50 -12.09 2.05
N CYS A 251 -4.78 -11.04 2.46
CA CYS A 251 -3.31 -11.04 2.49
C CYS A 251 -2.85 -11.19 3.94
N GLY A 252 -2.48 -12.43 4.29
CA GLY A 252 -1.89 -12.74 5.59
C GLY A 252 -0.44 -12.26 5.69
N VAL A 253 0.02 -11.97 6.91
CA VAL A 253 1.44 -11.68 7.20
C VAL A 253 2.36 -12.79 6.64
N LEU A 254 1.98 -14.05 6.83
CA LEU A 254 2.71 -15.21 6.28
C LEU A 254 2.68 -15.27 4.74
N ASP A 255 1.52 -15.02 4.12
CA ASP A 255 1.38 -15.01 2.66
C ASP A 255 2.29 -13.92 2.06
N ASN A 256 2.34 -12.72 2.66
CA ASN A 256 3.22 -11.66 2.21
C ASN A 256 4.71 -12.01 2.38
N ALA A 257 5.10 -12.60 3.52
CA ALA A 257 6.49 -13.01 3.75
C ALA A 257 6.96 -14.13 2.80
N ILE A 258 6.10 -15.08 2.47
CA ILE A 258 6.45 -16.28 1.70
C ILE A 258 6.31 -16.05 0.19
N ILE A 259 5.25 -15.38 -0.23
CA ILE A 259 4.92 -15.19 -1.65
C ILE A 259 5.47 -13.86 -2.15
N GLY A 260 5.29 -12.79 -1.36
CA GLY A 260 5.64 -11.42 -1.74
C GLY A 260 4.70 -10.88 -2.81
N ARG A 261 3.41 -10.71 -2.48
CA ARG A 261 2.39 -10.27 -3.44
C ARG A 261 2.41 -8.75 -3.68
N TYR A 262 1.84 -8.34 -4.81
CA TYR A 262 1.44 -6.97 -5.21
C TYR A 262 2.43 -5.85 -4.86
N ASN A 263 3.18 -5.36 -5.85
CA ASN A 263 4.15 -4.26 -5.74
C ASN A 263 5.24 -4.45 -4.66
N SER A 264 5.25 -5.58 -3.96
CA SER A 264 6.30 -5.98 -3.05
C SER A 264 7.61 -6.19 -3.80
N PRO A 265 8.76 -5.81 -3.22
CA PRO A 265 10.07 -6.14 -3.78
C PRO A 265 10.34 -7.66 -3.81
N GLY A 266 9.46 -8.48 -3.21
CA GLY A 266 9.49 -9.92 -3.27
C GLY A 266 9.22 -10.57 -1.91
N PRO A 267 9.35 -11.91 -1.83
CA PRO A 267 9.21 -12.62 -0.56
C PRO A 267 10.33 -12.22 0.43
N MET A 268 9.97 -12.12 1.70
CA MET A 268 10.90 -11.86 2.80
C MET A 268 11.09 -13.13 3.63
N LEU A 269 11.75 -14.15 3.07
CA LEU A 269 11.89 -15.45 3.75
C LEU A 269 12.65 -15.34 5.09
N SER A 270 13.50 -14.34 5.28
CA SER A 270 14.18 -14.06 6.54
C SER A 270 13.24 -13.67 7.68
N ALA A 271 12.01 -13.22 7.39
CA ALA A 271 10.98 -12.94 8.37
C ALA A 271 10.24 -14.20 8.85
N LEU A 272 10.31 -15.31 8.11
CA LEU A 272 9.52 -16.50 8.40
C LEU A 272 9.87 -17.10 9.77
N GLU A 273 11.16 -17.17 10.12
CA GLU A 273 11.59 -17.66 11.43
C GLU A 273 11.04 -16.80 12.60
N PRO A 274 11.25 -15.47 12.63
CA PRO A 274 10.63 -14.61 13.63
C PRO A 274 9.11 -14.76 13.74
N LEU A 275 8.41 -14.88 12.60
CA LEU A 275 6.96 -15.03 12.57
C LEU A 275 6.51 -16.33 13.24
N LEU A 276 7.18 -17.45 12.91
CA LEU A 276 6.90 -18.75 13.54
C LEU A 276 7.23 -18.72 15.03
N ASP A 277 8.33 -18.08 15.43
CA ASP A 277 8.71 -17.91 16.84
C ASP A 277 7.68 -17.09 17.62
N ALA A 278 7.00 -16.15 16.94
CA ALA A 278 5.90 -15.36 17.48
C ALA A 278 4.53 -16.07 17.42
N GLY A 279 4.48 -17.34 17.04
CA GLY A 279 3.25 -18.14 17.03
C GLY A 279 2.42 -18.04 15.74
N ALA A 280 3.04 -17.65 14.62
CA ALA A 280 2.39 -17.80 13.32
C ALA A 280 2.11 -19.29 13.03
N SER A 281 0.97 -19.57 12.38
CA SER A 281 0.55 -20.93 12.04
C SER A 281 1.56 -21.63 11.11
N ILE A 282 2.27 -22.63 11.63
CA ILE A 282 3.23 -23.42 10.85
C ILE A 282 2.56 -24.20 9.71
N ASP A 283 1.34 -24.68 9.93
CA ASP A 283 0.55 -25.38 8.91
C ASP A 283 0.21 -24.42 7.75
N SER A 284 -0.22 -23.20 8.07
CA SER A 284 -0.52 -22.17 7.06
C SER A 284 0.74 -21.75 6.31
N ALA A 285 1.86 -21.57 7.02
CA ALA A 285 3.15 -21.26 6.40
C ALA A 285 3.59 -22.36 5.44
N PHE A 286 3.44 -23.63 5.83
CA PHE A 286 3.79 -24.77 4.99
C PHE A 286 2.88 -24.87 3.75
N SER A 287 1.56 -24.68 3.90
CA SER A 287 0.63 -24.62 2.77
C SER A 287 1.02 -23.52 1.77
N TYR A 288 1.22 -22.28 2.22
CA TYR A 288 1.64 -21.18 1.35
C TYR A 288 2.98 -21.45 0.66
N ALA A 289 3.93 -22.08 1.37
CA ALA A 289 5.21 -22.44 0.80
C ALA A 289 5.09 -23.48 -0.32
N VAL A 290 4.22 -24.47 -0.15
CA VAL A 290 3.96 -25.50 -1.16
C VAL A 290 3.21 -24.92 -2.37
N GLU A 291 2.12 -24.19 -2.14
CA GLU A 291 1.33 -23.53 -3.19
C GLU A 291 2.19 -22.61 -4.06
N ALA A 292 3.10 -21.86 -3.44
CA ALA A 292 3.98 -20.91 -4.14
C ALA A 292 5.32 -21.51 -4.61
N ASN A 293 5.54 -22.83 -4.51
CA ASN A 293 6.79 -23.51 -4.82
C ASN A 293 8.04 -22.87 -4.14
N ARG A 294 7.88 -22.44 -2.88
CA ARG A 294 8.94 -21.87 -2.04
C ARG A 294 9.62 -22.98 -1.24
N VAL A 295 10.50 -23.71 -1.91
CA VAL A 295 11.20 -24.88 -1.35
C VAL A 295 11.91 -24.56 -0.03
N ASP A 296 12.59 -23.42 0.07
CA ASP A 296 13.30 -23.03 1.30
C ASP A 296 12.35 -22.81 2.49
N ALA A 297 11.21 -22.15 2.25
CA ALA A 297 10.18 -21.96 3.28
C ALA A 297 9.55 -23.30 3.69
N ALA A 298 9.30 -24.19 2.73
CA ALA A 298 8.77 -25.52 2.99
C ALA A 298 9.74 -26.36 3.83
N ARG A 299 11.04 -26.36 3.48
CA ARG A 299 12.10 -27.02 4.24
C ARG A 299 12.23 -26.47 5.65
N LEU A 300 12.12 -25.16 5.82
CA LEU A 300 12.12 -24.53 7.15
C LEU A 300 10.94 -25.02 8.00
N CYS A 301 9.73 -25.05 7.45
CA CYS A 301 8.55 -25.56 8.17
C CYS A 301 8.70 -27.04 8.55
N LEU A 302 9.24 -27.87 7.66
CA LEU A 302 9.56 -29.28 7.95
C LEU A 302 10.58 -29.42 9.08
N ALA A 303 11.64 -28.61 9.06
CA ALA A 303 12.65 -28.60 10.12
C ALA A 303 12.07 -28.18 11.49
N ARG A 304 11.00 -27.37 11.47
CA ARG A 304 10.24 -26.92 12.64
C ARG A 304 9.17 -27.93 13.08
N GLY A 305 9.02 -29.06 12.38
CA GLY A 305 8.16 -30.18 12.77
C GLY A 305 6.71 -30.09 12.31
N VAL A 306 6.42 -29.37 11.21
CA VAL A 306 5.08 -29.41 10.59
C VAL A 306 4.73 -30.82 10.15
N ASP A 307 3.47 -31.23 10.33
CA ASP A 307 2.98 -32.50 9.80
C ASP A 307 2.73 -32.36 8.29
N PRO A 308 3.53 -33.06 7.45
CA PRO A 308 3.39 -32.91 6.00
C PRO A 308 2.13 -33.58 5.45
N THR A 309 1.45 -34.46 6.20
CA THR A 309 0.32 -35.25 5.69
C THR A 309 -0.88 -34.40 5.31
N VAL A 310 -1.12 -33.30 6.04
CA VAL A 310 -2.21 -32.35 5.76
C VAL A 310 -2.02 -31.71 4.39
N VAL A 311 -0.80 -31.23 4.10
CA VAL A 311 -0.51 -30.54 2.84
C VAL A 311 -0.35 -31.51 1.68
N ILE A 312 0.20 -32.72 1.89
CA ILE A 312 0.22 -33.78 0.87
C ILE A 312 -1.20 -34.03 0.36
N LYS A 313 -2.19 -34.12 1.26
CA LYS A 313 -3.58 -34.31 0.89
C LYS A 313 -4.12 -33.13 0.07
N VAL A 314 -3.83 -31.90 0.48
CA VAL A 314 -4.25 -30.69 -0.27
C VAL A 314 -3.67 -30.70 -1.68
N VAL A 315 -2.39 -31.02 -1.83
CA VAL A 315 -1.75 -31.12 -3.16
C VAL A 315 -2.40 -32.23 -3.99
N ASP A 316 -2.66 -33.41 -3.42
CA ASP A 316 -3.30 -34.52 -4.12
C ASP A 316 -4.73 -34.16 -4.56
N ASP A 317 -5.49 -33.47 -3.71
CA ASP A 317 -6.85 -32.99 -4.01
C ASP A 317 -6.83 -31.92 -5.13
N CYS A 318 -5.86 -31.01 -5.11
CA CYS A 318 -5.65 -30.02 -6.18
C CYS A 318 -5.24 -30.68 -7.51
N GLU A 319 -4.27 -31.61 -7.49
CA GLU A 319 -3.86 -32.36 -8.67
C GLU A 319 -5.01 -33.19 -9.26
N ALA A 320 -5.81 -33.83 -8.41
CA ALA A 320 -7.00 -34.57 -8.83
C ALA A 320 -8.05 -33.65 -9.46
N SER A 321 -8.29 -32.46 -8.88
CA SER A 321 -9.21 -31.46 -9.42
C SER A 321 -8.76 -30.94 -10.80
N ARG A 322 -7.45 -30.72 -10.96
CA ARG A 322 -6.83 -30.33 -12.24
C ARG A 322 -7.00 -31.41 -13.30
N LEU A 323 -6.74 -32.67 -12.96
CA LEU A 323 -6.95 -33.81 -13.87
C LEU A 323 -8.42 -34.02 -14.23
N ALA A 324 -9.34 -33.64 -13.35
CA ALA A 324 -10.79 -33.71 -13.60
C ALA A 324 -11.32 -32.56 -14.49
N GLY A 325 -10.49 -31.58 -14.85
CA GLY A 325 -10.89 -30.44 -15.67
C GLY A 325 -11.89 -29.49 -14.99
N SER A 326 -11.92 -29.48 -13.65
CA SER A 326 -12.67 -28.46 -12.92
C SER A 326 -12.01 -27.10 -13.21
N PRO A 327 -12.78 -26.04 -13.52
CA PRO A 327 -12.21 -24.70 -13.58
C PRO A 327 -11.55 -24.42 -12.23
N GLU A 328 -10.26 -24.12 -12.29
CA GLU A 328 -9.47 -23.73 -11.13
C GLU A 328 -10.20 -22.59 -10.42
N GLY A 329 -10.19 -22.59 -9.09
CA GLY A 329 -10.46 -21.34 -8.37
C GLY A 329 -9.48 -20.27 -8.90
N ASP A 330 -9.91 -19.02 -8.95
CA ASP A 330 -9.23 -17.89 -9.60
C ASP A 330 -7.75 -17.64 -9.20
N TYR A 331 -7.20 -18.42 -8.25
CA TYR A 331 -5.85 -18.31 -7.73
C TYR A 331 -4.77 -19.00 -8.57
N GLU A 332 -5.04 -20.10 -9.27
CA GLU A 332 -4.00 -20.85 -10.00
C GLU A 332 -3.79 -20.30 -11.43
N ALA A 333 -4.88 -19.91 -12.11
CA ALA A 333 -4.84 -19.21 -13.39
C ALA A 333 -4.12 -17.85 -13.34
N MET A 334 -4.08 -17.17 -12.18
CA MET A 334 -3.46 -15.85 -12.07
C MET A 334 -1.93 -15.89 -12.10
N TRP A 335 -1.32 -16.97 -11.61
CA TRP A 335 0.15 -17.09 -11.51
C TRP A 335 0.78 -17.75 -12.74
N GLU A 336 0.02 -18.49 -13.54
CA GLU A 336 0.44 -18.88 -14.88
C GLU A 336 0.34 -17.73 -15.89
N LEU A 337 -0.47 -16.69 -15.62
CA LEU A 337 -0.66 -15.53 -16.51
C LEU A 337 0.36 -14.39 -16.36
N GLU A 338 1.17 -14.36 -15.30
CA GLU A 338 2.39 -13.51 -15.30
C GLU A 338 3.49 -14.07 -16.23
N ALA A 339 3.23 -15.23 -16.86
CA ALA A 339 4.02 -15.78 -17.97
C ALA A 339 3.52 -15.33 -19.36
N ASP A 340 2.85 -14.18 -19.47
CA ASP A 340 2.60 -13.58 -20.78
C ASP A 340 3.89 -12.90 -21.31
N ASP A 341 4.39 -13.47 -22.41
CA ASP A 341 5.48 -13.07 -23.31
C ASP A 341 6.96 -13.43 -23.07
N SER A 342 7.34 -14.26 -22.10
CA SER A 342 8.68 -14.91 -22.16
C SER A 342 8.73 -16.25 -21.43
N LEU A 343 9.43 -17.21 -22.04
CA LEU A 343 9.66 -18.56 -21.50
C LEU A 343 9.85 -18.54 -19.98
N PRO A 344 9.25 -19.50 -19.23
CA PRO A 344 9.34 -19.52 -17.78
C PRO A 344 10.81 -19.45 -17.36
N ARG A 345 11.14 -18.46 -16.53
CA ARG A 345 12.50 -18.25 -16.02
C ARG A 345 13.05 -19.59 -15.49
N PRO A 346 14.28 -20.00 -15.86
CA PRO A 346 14.82 -21.30 -15.47
C PRO A 346 14.72 -21.59 -13.97
N GLU A 347 14.88 -20.55 -13.15
CA GLU A 347 14.76 -20.61 -11.68
C GLU A 347 13.36 -20.99 -11.18
N VAL A 348 12.29 -20.62 -11.90
CA VAL A 348 10.91 -20.99 -11.55
C VAL A 348 10.67 -22.46 -11.86
N VAL A 349 11.14 -22.92 -13.03
CA VAL A 349 11.05 -24.33 -13.42
C VAL A 349 11.82 -25.21 -12.44
N GLN A 350 13.05 -24.80 -12.10
CA GLN A 350 13.88 -25.50 -11.12
C GLN A 350 13.19 -25.63 -9.76
N ARG A 351 12.65 -24.53 -9.20
CA ARG A 351 11.92 -24.56 -7.92
C ARG A 351 10.70 -25.48 -7.95
N ARG A 352 10.00 -25.55 -9.08
CA ARG A 352 8.85 -26.47 -9.26
C ARG A 352 9.30 -27.94 -9.23
N GLU A 353 10.39 -28.27 -9.92
CA GLU A 353 10.93 -29.63 -9.89
C GLU A 353 11.46 -30.01 -8.50
N GLU A 354 12.18 -29.11 -7.83
CA GLU A 354 12.64 -29.33 -6.45
C GLU A 354 11.47 -29.52 -5.46
N MET A 355 10.38 -28.76 -5.63
CA MET A 355 9.17 -28.95 -4.82
C MET A 355 8.51 -30.32 -5.09
N LYS A 356 8.42 -30.74 -6.36
CA LYS A 356 7.91 -32.07 -6.71
C LYS A 356 8.75 -33.19 -6.09
N GLU A 357 10.07 -33.08 -6.15
CA GLU A 357 10.99 -34.03 -5.53
C GLU A 357 10.81 -34.09 -4.01
N LEU A 358 10.68 -32.93 -3.36
CA LEU A 358 10.40 -32.84 -1.93
C LEU A 358 9.08 -33.54 -1.57
N LEU A 359 7.99 -33.24 -2.29
CA LEU A 359 6.69 -33.84 -2.05
C LEU A 359 6.67 -35.35 -2.32
N ALA A 360 7.40 -35.82 -3.34
CA ALA A 360 7.54 -37.24 -3.63
C ALA A 360 8.26 -37.99 -2.48
N LEU A 361 9.32 -37.39 -1.94
CA LEU A 361 10.04 -37.94 -0.78
C LEU A 361 9.14 -38.01 0.46
N LEU A 362 8.38 -36.95 0.74
CA LEU A 362 7.44 -36.92 1.86
C LEU A 362 6.34 -37.99 1.70
N LYS A 363 5.76 -38.13 0.50
CA LYS A 363 4.80 -39.20 0.18
C LYS A 363 5.38 -40.60 0.36
N GLN A 364 6.67 -40.81 0.11
CA GLN A 364 7.31 -42.10 0.36
C GLN A 364 7.51 -42.37 1.86
N THR A 365 7.79 -41.33 2.64
CA THR A 365 8.15 -41.42 4.06
C THR A 365 6.92 -41.60 4.96
N TYR A 366 5.78 -41.01 4.59
CA TYR A 366 4.56 -40.96 5.41
C TYR A 366 3.40 -41.81 4.87
N LYS A 367 3.67 -42.73 3.93
CA LYS A 367 2.78 -43.85 3.57
C LYS A 367 2.89 -44.97 4.59
#